data_AF-A0A255TJ56-F1
#
_entry.id   AF-A0A255TJ56-F1
#
_cell.length_a   1.000
_cell.length_b   1.000
_cell.length_c   1.000
_cell.angle_alpha   90.00
_cell.angle_beta   90.00
_cell.angle_gamma   90.00
#
_symmetry.space_group_name_H-M   'P 1'
#
loop_
_entity.id
_entity.type
_entity.pdbx_description
1 polymer ?
#
loop_
_entity_poly.entity_id
_entity_poly.type
_entity_poly.pdbx_seq_one_letter_code
_entity_poly.pdbx_strand_id
1 'polypeptide(L)'
;MGYLKITKELIASKFDECNRKYFNGILEPCKFHTFRMPRTFGMYGRLMYKGKYVGNIWIASNVKWTEEAFTETVIHEMIHHYITTIEKHESIIFKHGWRFKRQCRRLKREFGITIDLYGPKVCHVGNKKPTVPSLFTRFRRFIGL
;
A
#
# COMPACT_ATOMS: atom_id res chain seq x y z
N MET A 1 10.79 -22.24 -3.13
CA MET A 1 10.71 -21.01 -2.33
C MET A 1 9.32 -20.93 -1.70
N GLY A 2 9.24 -20.90 -0.37
CA GLY A 2 7.98 -20.78 0.36
C GLY A 2 7.40 -19.37 0.24
N TYR A 3 6.08 -19.25 0.21
CA TYR A 3 5.40 -17.95 0.21
C TYR A 3 5.35 -17.39 1.64
N LEU A 4 5.47 -16.07 1.77
CA LEU A 4 5.40 -15.41 3.08
C LEU A 4 3.97 -15.44 3.61
N LYS A 5 3.78 -15.98 4.82
CA LYS A 5 2.50 -15.93 5.54
C LYS A 5 2.40 -14.58 6.25
N ILE A 6 1.48 -13.74 5.79
CA ILE A 6 1.29 -12.41 6.38
C ILE A 6 0.55 -12.50 7.72
N THR A 7 1.10 -11.84 8.73
CA THR A 7 0.48 -11.63 10.05
C THR A 7 0.47 -10.13 10.38
N LYS A 8 -0.30 -9.73 11.41
CA LYS A 8 -0.38 -8.32 11.81
C LYS A 8 0.96 -7.82 12.35
N GLU A 9 1.68 -8.68 13.06
CA GLU A 9 2.99 -8.43 13.65
C GLU A 9 4.04 -8.22 12.57
N LEU A 10 3.97 -9.01 11.49
CA LEU A 10 4.84 -8.85 10.34
C LEU A 10 4.60 -7.52 9.62
N ILE A 11 3.34 -7.12 9.45
CA ILE A 11 2.99 -5.81 8.87
C ILE A 11 3.50 -4.68 9.78
N ALA A 12 3.32 -4.79 11.09
CA ALA A 12 3.80 -3.80 12.05
C ALA A 12 5.32 -3.63 12.00
N SER A 13 6.05 -4.74 12.05
CA SER A 13 7.51 -4.74 11.96
C SER A 13 8.00 -4.11 10.65
N LYS A 14 7.35 -4.46 9.53
CA LYS A 14 7.72 -3.91 8.22
C LYS A 14 7.38 -2.42 8.11
N PHE A 15 6.25 -1.99 8.68
CA PHE A 15 5.88 -0.58 8.75
C PHE A 15 6.93 0.22 9.52
N ASP A 16 7.34 -0.24 10.70
CA ASP A 16 8.31 0.46 11.54
C ASP A 16 9.69 0.55 10.86
N GLU A 17 10.12 -0.53 10.22
CA GLU A 17 11.33 -0.55 9.39
C GLU A 17 11.27 0.50 8.27
N CYS A 18 10.20 0.47 7.48
CA CYS A 18 10.00 1.39 6.36
C CYS A 18 9.83 2.84 6.83
N ASN A 19 9.20 3.07 7.99
CA ASN A 19 8.94 4.41 8.51
C ASN A 19 10.25 5.09 8.86
N ARG A 20 11.12 4.38 9.61
CA ARG A 20 12.47 4.87 9.92
C ARG A 20 13.28 5.12 8.66
N LYS A 21 13.23 4.20 7.69
CA LYS A 21 14.10 4.26 6.51
C LYS A 21 13.66 5.28 5.46
N TYR A 22 12.36 5.40 5.19
CA TYR A 22 11.84 6.13 4.02
C TYR A 22 11.01 7.35 4.36
N PHE A 23 10.56 7.47 5.61
CA PHE A 23 9.66 8.53 6.09
C PHE A 23 10.21 9.23 7.34
N ASN A 24 11.51 9.08 7.65
CA ASN A 24 12.18 9.72 8.78
C ASN A 24 11.53 9.45 10.15
N GLY A 25 10.78 8.35 10.28
CA GLY A 25 10.07 7.98 11.50
C GLY A 25 8.87 8.86 11.85
N ILE A 26 8.41 9.74 10.94
CA ILE A 26 7.39 10.75 11.28
C ILE A 26 5.94 10.21 11.22
N LEU A 27 5.72 9.03 10.62
CA LEU A 27 4.38 8.48 10.52
C LEU A 27 3.93 7.89 11.86
N GLU A 28 2.77 8.33 12.34
CA GLU A 28 2.14 7.74 13.52
C GLU A 28 1.80 6.26 13.29
N PRO A 29 1.88 5.41 14.34
CA PRO A 29 1.51 4.01 14.23
C PRO A 29 0.09 3.77 13.73
N CYS A 30 -0.07 2.75 12.90
CA CYS A 30 -1.38 2.29 12.42
C CYS A 30 -1.86 1.05 13.19
N LYS A 31 -3.15 0.76 13.09
CA LYS A 31 -3.67 -0.58 13.38
C LYS A 31 -3.50 -1.47 12.14
N PHE A 32 -3.01 -2.68 12.33
CA PHE A 32 -2.70 -3.61 11.25
C PHE A 32 -3.66 -4.77 11.18
N HIS A 33 -3.99 -5.16 9.95
CA HIS A 33 -5.01 -6.16 9.68
C HIS A 33 -4.63 -7.02 8.48
N THR A 34 -5.09 -8.26 8.49
CA THR A 34 -4.96 -9.14 7.34
C THR A 34 -6.23 -9.98 7.19
N PHE A 35 -6.74 -10.05 5.96
CA PHE A 35 -7.89 -10.87 5.57
C PHE A 35 -7.84 -11.14 4.06
N ARG A 36 -8.71 -12.03 3.58
CA ARG A 36 -8.76 -12.38 2.14
C ARG A 36 -9.33 -11.20 1.34
N MET A 37 -8.54 -10.62 0.46
CA MET A 37 -8.95 -9.50 -0.39
C MET A 37 -9.07 -10.00 -1.84
N PRO A 38 -10.21 -9.84 -2.54
CA PRO A 38 -10.39 -10.41 -3.87
C PRO A 38 -9.88 -9.53 -5.02
N ARG A 39 -9.70 -8.22 -4.80
CA ARG A 39 -9.45 -7.24 -5.87
C ARG A 39 -8.25 -6.33 -5.63
N THR A 40 -7.69 -6.32 -4.44
CA THR A 40 -6.58 -5.42 -4.05
C THR A 40 -5.61 -6.16 -3.15
N PHE A 41 -4.39 -5.65 -3.07
CA PHE A 41 -3.30 -6.27 -2.31
C PHE A 41 -3.08 -5.60 -0.94
N GLY A 42 -3.38 -4.30 -0.87
CA GLY A 42 -3.37 -3.50 0.34
C GLY A 42 -4.50 -2.47 0.34
N MET A 43 -4.71 -1.85 1.51
CA MET A 43 -5.57 -0.69 1.67
C MET A 43 -5.14 0.10 2.91
N TYR A 44 -5.10 1.42 2.77
CA TYR A 44 -5.04 2.37 3.89
C TYR A 44 -6.39 3.09 4.08
N GLY A 45 -6.73 3.34 5.34
CA GLY A 45 -7.86 4.18 5.71
C GLY A 45 -7.75 4.68 7.14
N ARG A 46 -8.48 5.76 7.46
CA ARG A 46 -8.59 6.25 8.85
C ARG A 46 -9.95 5.90 9.41
N LEU A 47 -9.97 5.39 10.64
CA LEU A 47 -11.19 5.10 11.37
C LEU A 47 -11.23 5.91 12.66
N MET A 48 -12.40 6.42 13.02
CA MET A 48 -12.60 7.10 14.29
C MET A 48 -12.57 6.07 15.43
N TYR A 49 -11.71 6.29 16.43
CA TYR A 49 -11.61 5.46 17.62
C TYR A 49 -11.49 6.36 18.84
N LYS A 50 -12.47 6.28 19.76
CA LYS A 50 -12.54 7.11 20.98
C LYS A 50 -12.32 8.61 20.71
N GLY A 51 -12.96 9.13 19.65
CA GLY A 51 -12.88 10.56 19.26
C GLY A 51 -11.60 10.98 18.54
N LYS A 52 -10.72 10.05 18.17
CA LYS A 52 -9.51 10.33 17.38
C LYS A 52 -9.47 9.48 16.10
N TYR A 53 -9.04 10.06 14.99
CA TYR A 53 -8.76 9.29 13.78
C TYR A 53 -7.48 8.47 13.95
N VAL A 54 -7.56 7.17 13.71
CA VAL A 54 -6.42 6.25 13.74
C VAL A 54 -6.23 5.64 12.36
N GLY A 55 -4.99 5.64 11.87
CA GLY A 55 -4.62 4.99 10.61
C GLY A 55 -4.76 3.47 10.70
N ASN A 56 -5.24 2.84 9.63
CA ASN A 56 -5.39 1.40 9.51
C ASN A 56 -4.80 0.94 8.19
N ILE A 57 -4.01 -0.13 8.23
CA ILE A 57 -3.44 -0.78 7.05
C ILE A 57 -3.94 -2.22 7.02
N TRP A 58 -4.54 -2.60 5.89
CA TRP A 58 -4.99 -3.95 5.58
C TRP A 58 -4.12 -4.54 4.47
N ILE A 59 -3.65 -5.77 4.65
CA ILE A 59 -2.86 -6.50 3.64
C ILE A 59 -3.52 -7.85 3.34
N ALA A 60 -3.62 -8.19 2.06
CA ALA A 60 -4.29 -9.40 1.59
C ALA A 60 -3.61 -10.68 2.09
N SER A 61 -4.37 -11.58 2.72
CA SER A 61 -3.83 -12.88 3.20
C SER A 61 -3.84 -13.98 2.14
N ASN A 62 -4.54 -13.77 1.02
CA ASN A 62 -4.73 -14.73 -0.07
C ASN A 62 -3.82 -14.42 -1.27
N VAL A 63 -2.60 -13.94 -1.03
CA VAL A 63 -1.62 -13.60 -2.06
C VAL A 63 -0.32 -14.35 -1.83
N LYS A 64 0.32 -14.75 -2.93
CA LYS A 64 1.63 -15.38 -2.96
C LYS A 64 2.72 -14.32 -2.79
N TRP A 65 2.94 -13.90 -1.56
CA TRP A 65 3.88 -12.83 -1.24
C TRP A 65 5.34 -13.27 -1.35
N THR A 66 6.12 -12.48 -2.07
CA THR A 66 7.58 -12.36 -1.88
C THR A 66 7.86 -11.23 -0.90
N GLU A 67 9.03 -11.23 -0.27
CA GLU A 67 9.44 -10.16 0.64
C GLU A 67 9.43 -8.78 -0.04
N GLU A 68 9.88 -8.74 -1.31
CA GLU A 68 9.90 -7.51 -2.12
C GLU A 68 8.49 -6.99 -2.39
N ALA A 69 7.57 -7.84 -2.86
CA ALA A 69 6.19 -7.44 -3.13
C ALA A 69 5.44 -7.03 -1.86
N PHE A 70 5.68 -7.73 -0.75
CA PHE A 70 5.12 -7.38 0.54
C PHE A 70 5.62 -6.01 1.01
N THR A 71 6.93 -5.79 0.96
CA THR A 71 7.56 -4.51 1.32
C THR A 71 7.05 -3.37 0.43
N GLU A 72 6.98 -3.58 -0.89
CA GLU A 72 6.42 -2.61 -1.83
C GLU A 72 4.98 -2.24 -1.47
N THR A 73 4.13 -3.23 -1.15
CA THR A 73 2.74 -2.98 -0.76
C THR A 73 2.65 -2.20 0.55
N VAL A 74 3.45 -2.54 1.55
CA VAL A 74 3.47 -1.79 2.82
C VAL A 74 3.85 -0.33 2.57
N ILE A 75 4.90 -0.08 1.78
CA ILE A 75 5.31 1.29 1.42
C ILE A 75 4.20 2.00 0.63
N HIS A 76 3.52 1.32 -0.28
CA HIS A 76 2.40 1.86 -1.05
C HIS A 76 1.30 2.39 -0.11
N GLU A 77 0.89 1.61 0.89
CA GLU A 77 -0.10 2.04 1.88
C GLU A 77 0.44 3.14 2.81
N MET A 78 1.74 3.14 3.12
CA MET A 78 2.38 4.22 3.87
C MET A 78 2.42 5.55 3.11
N ILE A 79 2.48 5.54 1.78
CA ILE A 79 2.35 6.77 0.99
C ILE A 79 0.94 7.36 1.16
N HIS A 80 -0.10 6.53 1.15
CA HIS A 80 -1.46 6.99 1.44
C HIS A 80 -1.59 7.58 2.85
N HIS A 81 -0.95 6.94 3.84
CA HIS A 81 -0.86 7.45 5.20
C HIS A 81 -0.16 8.81 5.27
N TYR A 82 1.02 8.93 4.67
CA TYR A 82 1.82 10.17 4.64
C TYR A 82 1.04 11.33 4.02
N ILE A 83 0.39 11.12 2.88
CA ILE A 83 -0.39 12.17 2.22
C ILE A 83 -1.55 12.63 3.09
N THR A 84 -2.23 11.67 3.74
CA THR A 84 -3.40 11.95 4.57
C THR A 84 -3.04 12.67 5.87
N THR A 85 -1.93 12.31 6.51
CA THR A 85 -1.59 12.78 7.86
C THR A 85 -0.54 13.88 7.88
N ILE A 86 0.47 13.80 7.01
CA ILE A 86 1.56 14.77 6.94
C ILE A 86 1.25 15.88 5.95
N GLU A 87 0.83 15.53 4.72
CA GLU A 87 0.43 16.55 3.72
C GLU A 87 -0.98 17.09 3.94
N LYS A 88 -1.71 16.56 4.94
CA LYS A 88 -3.07 16.95 5.34
C LYS A 88 -4.05 16.99 4.17
N HIS A 89 -3.91 16.05 3.24
CA HIS A 89 -4.80 15.94 2.10
C HIS A 89 -5.47 14.58 2.11
N GLU A 90 -6.79 14.55 2.23
CA GLU A 90 -7.51 13.28 2.14
C GLU A 90 -7.24 12.64 0.78
N SER A 91 -6.52 11.53 0.79
CA SER A 91 -6.43 10.68 -0.37
C SER A 91 -7.75 9.96 -0.47
N ILE A 92 -8.51 10.18 -1.55
CA ILE A 92 -9.62 9.28 -1.87
C ILE A 92 -9.05 7.87 -1.95
N ILE A 93 -9.70 6.92 -1.28
CA ILE A 93 -9.31 5.51 -1.21
C ILE A 93 -9.06 5.00 -2.65
N PHE A 94 -7.90 4.38 -2.88
CA PHE A 94 -7.45 3.85 -4.19
C PHE A 94 -7.17 4.88 -5.32
N LYS A 95 -7.09 6.19 -5.05
CA LYS A 95 -6.70 7.17 -6.08
C LYS A 95 -5.22 7.58 -5.98
N HIS A 96 -4.43 7.20 -6.99
CA HIS A 96 -3.03 7.65 -7.17
C HIS A 96 -2.93 8.97 -7.92
N GLY A 97 -3.33 10.05 -7.25
CA GLY A 97 -3.20 11.43 -7.77
C GLY A 97 -1.74 11.90 -7.87
N TRP A 98 -1.55 13.15 -8.26
CA TRP A 98 -0.21 13.73 -8.44
C TRP A 98 0.64 13.69 -7.16
N ARG A 99 0.02 13.82 -5.97
CA ARG A 99 0.69 13.71 -4.66
C ARG A 99 1.29 12.32 -4.44
N PHE A 100 0.52 11.27 -4.75
CA PHE A 100 1.01 9.90 -4.69
C PHE A 100 2.20 9.70 -5.62
N LYS A 101 2.06 10.11 -6.89
CA LYS A 101 3.14 10.03 -7.88
C LYS A 101 4.37 10.84 -7.45
N ARG A 102 4.18 11.99 -6.80
CA ARG A 102 5.28 12.80 -6.22
C ARG A 102 6.02 12.02 -5.15
N GLN A 103 5.31 11.33 -4.25
CA GLN A 103 5.94 10.51 -3.21
C GLN A 103 6.66 9.29 -3.81
N CYS A 104 6.11 8.63 -4.84
CA CYS A 104 6.84 7.57 -5.55
C CYS A 104 8.14 8.09 -6.18
N ARG A 105 8.11 9.28 -6.81
CA ARG A 105 9.32 9.91 -7.39
C ARG A 105 10.33 10.29 -6.31
N ARG A 106 9.87 10.78 -5.16
CA ARG A 106 10.71 11.07 -3.99
C ARG A 106 11.45 9.81 -3.56
N LEU A 107 10.72 8.71 -3.33
CA LEU A 107 11.30 7.43 -2.91
C LEU A 107 12.30 6.86 -3.92
N LYS A 108 12.00 6.97 -5.21
CA LYS A 108 12.93 6.56 -6.27
C LYS A 108 14.21 7.39 -6.27
N ARG A 109 14.09 8.71 -6.15
CA ARG A 109 15.24 9.63 -6.16
C ARG A 109 16.12 9.46 -4.91
N GLU A 110 15.51 9.34 -3.74
CA GLU A 110 16.23 9.35 -2.45
C GLU A 110 16.75 7.97 -2.04
N PHE A 111 16.05 6.89 -2.44
CA PHE A 111 16.36 5.55 -1.96
C PHE A 111 16.50 4.51 -3.08
N GLY A 112 16.32 4.90 -4.35
CA GLY A 112 16.37 3.98 -5.48
C GLY A 112 15.17 3.03 -5.60
N ILE A 113 14.12 3.21 -4.79
CA ILE A 113 12.99 2.28 -4.73
C ILE A 113 11.87 2.72 -5.66
N THR A 114 11.40 1.80 -6.49
CA THR A 114 10.25 2.02 -7.36
C THR A 114 9.02 1.36 -6.74
N ILE A 115 7.95 2.14 -6.58
CA ILE A 115 6.65 1.66 -6.10
C ILE A 115 5.68 1.70 -7.27
N ASP A 116 5.08 0.56 -7.62
CA ASP A 116 4.06 0.47 -8.66
C ASP A 116 2.76 1.13 -8.18
N LEU A 117 2.13 1.89 -9.08
CA LEU A 117 0.86 2.57 -8.81
C LEU A 117 -0.30 1.56 -8.73
N TYR A 118 -0.17 0.41 -9.34
CA TYR A 118 -1.21 -0.62 -9.40
C TYR A 118 -0.95 -1.78 -8.44
N GLY A 119 0.11 -1.68 -7.65
CA GLY A 119 0.57 -2.71 -6.74
C GLY A 119 1.53 -3.71 -7.39
N PRO A 120 2.14 -4.58 -6.57
CA PRO A 120 3.18 -5.49 -7.03
C PRO A 120 2.65 -6.54 -8.02
N LYS A 121 3.56 -7.08 -8.84
CA LYS A 121 3.26 -8.14 -9.81
C LYS A 121 3.19 -9.53 -9.14
N VAL A 122 2.17 -9.73 -8.31
CA VAL A 122 1.92 -10.99 -7.57
C VAL A 122 0.57 -11.63 -7.93
N CYS A 123 0.48 -12.93 -7.62
CA CYS A 123 -0.72 -13.73 -7.85
C CYS A 123 -1.48 -13.95 -6.54
N HIS A 124 -2.81 -13.92 -6.61
CA HIS A 124 -3.62 -14.52 -5.56
C HIS A 124 -3.38 -16.03 -5.47
N VAL A 125 -3.47 -16.60 -4.28
CA VAL A 125 -3.39 -18.04 -4.05
C VAL A 125 -4.51 -18.73 -4.84
N GLY A 126 -4.15 -19.69 -5.68
CA GLY A 126 -5.06 -20.38 -6.62
C GLY A 126 -5.01 -19.86 -8.05
N ASN A 127 -4.49 -18.65 -8.30
CA ASN A 127 -4.35 -18.10 -9.65
C ASN A 127 -2.97 -18.38 -10.24
N LYS A 128 -2.93 -18.73 -11.54
CA LYS A 128 -1.67 -18.94 -12.30
C LYS A 128 -1.09 -17.65 -12.90
N LYS A 129 -1.90 -16.60 -13.07
CA LYS A 129 -1.47 -15.32 -13.68
C LYS A 129 -1.52 -14.18 -12.66
N PRO A 130 -0.59 -13.20 -12.73
CA PRO A 130 -0.61 -12.01 -11.90
C PRO A 130 -1.94 -11.28 -12.06
N THR A 131 -2.46 -10.75 -10.96
CA THR A 131 -3.68 -9.94 -10.98
C THR A 131 -3.30 -8.58 -11.53
N VAL A 132 -3.39 -8.41 -12.85
CA VAL A 132 -3.30 -7.08 -13.49
C VAL A 132 -4.68 -6.43 -13.45
N PRO A 133 -4.80 -5.14 -13.07
CA PRO A 133 -6.05 -4.41 -13.28
C PRO A 133 -6.44 -4.51 -14.76
N SER A 134 -7.73 -4.75 -15.04
CA SER A 134 -8.16 -5.01 -16.42
C SER A 134 -7.83 -3.83 -17.35
N LEU A 135 -7.56 -4.12 -18.62
CA LEU A 135 -7.33 -3.10 -19.66
C LEU A 135 -8.46 -2.05 -19.71
N PHE A 136 -9.68 -2.43 -19.32
CA PHE A 136 -10.84 -1.54 -19.24
C PHE A 136 -10.68 -0.42 -18.20
N THR A 137 -10.00 -0.69 -17.08
CA THR A 137 -9.63 0.34 -16.09
C THR A 137 -8.57 1.31 -16.64
N ARG A 138 -7.75 0.85 -17.59
CA ARG A 138 -6.71 1.63 -18.26
C ARG A 138 -7.28 2.60 -19.31
N PHE A 139 -8.38 2.24 -19.97
CA PHE A 139 -9.01 3.04 -21.05
C PHE A 139 -9.96 4.14 -20.54
N ARG A 140 -10.73 3.90 -19.46
CA ARG A 140 -11.68 4.90 -18.89
C ARG A 140 -11.03 6.17 -18.29
N ARG A 141 -9.70 6.31 -18.34
CA ARG A 141 -8.99 7.50 -17.83
C ARG A 141 -8.26 8.32 -18.89
N PHE A 142 -8.25 7.89 -20.15
CA PHE A 142 -7.80 8.74 -21.27
C PHE A 142 -8.90 9.70 -21.73
N ILE A 143 -10.16 9.33 -21.49
CA ILE A 143 -11.34 10.14 -21.77
C ILE A 143 -11.92 10.51 -20.40
N GLY A 144 -11.68 11.73 -19.95
CA GLY A 144 -12.26 12.25 -18.71
C GLY A 144 -13.77 12.41 -18.85
N LEU A 145 -14.51 11.34 -18.53
CA LEU A 145 -15.96 11.32 -18.33
C LEU A 145 -16.26 10.60 -17.00
#